data_AF-A0A1Z3HJC3-F1
#
_entry.id   AF-A0A1Z3HJC3-F1
#
_cell.length_a   1.000
_cell.length_b   1.000
_cell.length_c   1.000
_cell.angle_alpha   90.00
_cell.angle_beta   90.00
_cell.angle_gamma   90.00
#
_symmetry.space_group_name_H-M   'P 1'
#
loop_
_entity.id
_entity.type
_entity.pdbx_description
1 polymer ?
#
loop_
_entity_poly.entity_id
_entity_poly.type
_entity_poly.pdbx_seq_one_letter_code
_entity_poly.pdbx_strand_id
1 'polypeptide(L)'
;MNEDALERLMQRQRPVVPPRSDGLEETSRVKSRQPAADAAVTSRYSDSDESAGVDVSMSMSQGEGADLPQLVRTTTRLEEEIDKALRHLCMDEKITKEVWFEAAYQYLAEHPKAMKVVNGMAKERYQRRKRAADLRKLETMQKRLKGS
;
A
#
# COMPACT_ATOMS: atom_id res chain seq x y z
N MET A 1 2.02 19.51 -36.90
CA MET A 1 1.38 20.16 -35.74
C MET A 1 1.62 19.24 -34.55
N ASN A 2 2.61 19.57 -33.71
CA ASN A 2 3.02 18.72 -32.60
C ASN A 2 2.28 19.22 -31.35
N GLU A 3 1.15 18.61 -31.03
CA GLU A 3 0.42 18.94 -29.81
C GLU A 3 1.22 18.48 -28.58
N ASP A 4 1.59 19.44 -27.74
CA ASP A 4 2.45 19.24 -26.58
C ASP A 4 1.70 18.39 -25.53
N ALA A 5 2.20 17.17 -25.32
CA ALA A 5 1.61 16.20 -24.40
C ALA A 5 1.53 16.74 -22.96
N LEU A 6 2.38 17.72 -22.61
CA LEU A 6 2.37 18.39 -21.32
C LEU A 6 1.14 19.29 -21.15
N GLU A 7 0.79 20.03 -22.20
CA GLU A 7 -0.35 20.94 -22.22
C GLU A 7 -1.68 20.18 -22.07
N ARG A 8 -1.77 19.01 -22.74
CA ARG A 8 -2.89 18.08 -22.58
C ARG A 8 -3.04 17.52 -21.16
N LEU A 9 -1.94 17.37 -20.40
CA LEU A 9 -1.98 16.86 -19.03
C LEU A 9 -2.45 17.95 -18.04
N MET A 10 -2.08 19.20 -18.29
CA MET A 10 -2.46 20.34 -17.46
C MET A 10 -3.94 20.72 -17.61
N GLN A 11 -4.51 20.50 -18.80
CA GLN A 11 -5.92 20.81 -19.10
C GLN A 11 -6.92 19.73 -18.63
N ARG A 12 -6.46 18.63 -18.02
CA ARG A 12 -7.37 17.58 -17.52
C ARG A 12 -8.11 18.08 -16.28
N GLN A 13 -9.43 18.16 -16.38
CA GLN A 13 -10.30 18.38 -15.21
C GLN A 13 -10.14 17.19 -14.25
N ARG A 14 -9.61 17.47 -13.06
CA ARG A 14 -9.50 16.48 -12.00
C ARG A 14 -10.81 16.45 -11.22
N PRO A 15 -11.35 15.26 -10.91
CA PRO A 15 -12.52 15.16 -10.05
C PRO A 15 -12.19 15.76 -8.68
N VAL A 16 -12.97 16.76 -8.28
CA VAL A 16 -12.84 17.41 -6.98
C VAL A 16 -13.60 16.56 -5.97
N VAL A 17 -12.86 15.93 -5.06
CA VAL A 17 -13.44 15.17 -3.96
C VAL A 17 -13.79 16.14 -2.84
N PRO A 18 -15.03 16.14 -2.32
CA PRO A 18 -15.40 16.93 -1.16
C PRO A 18 -14.52 16.57 0.05
N PRO A 19 -14.04 17.56 0.83
CA PRO A 19 -13.30 17.29 2.04
C PRO A 19 -14.20 16.56 3.05
N ARG A 20 -13.66 15.52 3.69
CA ARG A 20 -14.33 14.87 4.82
C ARG A 20 -14.27 15.80 6.02
N SER A 21 -15.42 16.08 6.62
CA SER A 21 -15.51 16.73 7.93
C SER A 21 -15.15 15.72 9.01
N ASP A 22 -14.06 15.95 9.72
CA ASP A 22 -13.59 15.13 10.85
C ASP A 22 -14.25 15.59 12.17
N GLY A 23 -15.55 15.87 12.11
CA GLY A 23 -16.35 16.33 13.24
C GLY A 23 -17.26 15.22 13.75
N LEU A 24 -17.01 14.74 14.97
CA LEU A 24 -17.99 13.98 15.73
C LEU A 24 -19.04 14.98 16.25
N GLU A 25 -20.11 15.16 15.47
CA GLU A 25 -21.30 15.89 15.95
C GLU A 25 -22.00 15.03 17.00
N GLU A 26 -21.66 15.30 18.26
CA GLU A 26 -22.36 14.77 19.43
C GLU A 26 -23.62 15.62 19.65
N THR A 27 -24.73 15.24 19.02
CA THR A 27 -26.05 15.76 19.41
C THR A 27 -27.00 14.63 19.76
N SER A 28 -27.61 14.83 20.91
CA SER A 28 -28.34 13.86 21.70
C SER A 28 -29.85 13.99 21.47
N ARG A 29 -30.56 12.90 21.85
CA ARG A 29 -32.00 12.80 22.18
C ARG A 29 -33.00 12.48 21.08
N VAL A 30 -33.36 11.19 21.02
CA VAL A 30 -34.69 10.61 21.31
C VAL A 30 -35.92 11.53 21.08
N LYS A 31 -36.84 11.15 20.17
CA LYS A 31 -38.18 10.59 20.48
C LYS A 31 -39.02 10.24 19.23
N SER A 32 -39.72 9.12 19.34
CA SER A 32 -40.74 8.55 18.46
C SER A 32 -42.06 9.36 18.42
N ARG A 33 -42.69 9.46 17.22
CA ARG A 33 -44.17 9.38 17.03
C ARG A 33 -44.59 9.42 15.53
N GLN A 34 -45.32 8.39 15.08
CA GLN A 34 -46.24 8.36 13.90
C GLN A 34 -47.64 8.95 14.28
N PRO A 35 -48.73 9.00 13.44
CA PRO A 35 -48.97 8.69 11.98
C PRO A 35 -49.91 9.70 11.20
N ALA A 36 -50.20 9.34 9.92
CA ALA A 36 -51.40 9.59 9.05
C ALA A 36 -51.54 10.97 8.34
N ALA A 37 -52.04 11.16 7.10
CA ALA A 37 -52.60 10.39 5.97
C ALA A 37 -52.26 11.21 4.67
N ASP A 38 -52.26 10.76 3.40
CA ASP A 38 -53.36 10.20 2.59
C ASP A 38 -52.85 9.63 1.24
N ALA A 39 -53.74 8.88 0.57
CA ALA A 39 -53.64 8.03 -0.65
C ALA A 39 -53.16 8.74 -1.96
N ALA A 40 -52.83 8.12 -3.10
CA ALA A 40 -53.21 6.81 -3.67
C ALA A 40 -52.37 6.47 -4.96
N VAL A 41 -52.22 5.16 -5.23
CA VAL A 41 -52.34 4.45 -6.54
C VAL A 41 -51.10 4.16 -7.45
N THR A 42 -50.92 2.83 -7.63
CA THR A 42 -50.41 2.02 -8.77
C THR A 42 -48.97 1.45 -8.82
N SER A 43 -48.92 0.13 -8.57
CA SER A 43 -48.45 -0.91 -9.51
C SER A 43 -46.93 -1.05 -9.77
N ARG A 44 -46.31 -2.07 -9.16
CA ARG A 44 -45.87 -3.33 -9.81
C ARG A 44 -45.16 -4.23 -8.79
N TYR A 45 -45.34 -5.53 -8.95
CA TYR A 45 -44.90 -6.62 -8.10
C TYR A 45 -43.37 -6.63 -7.89
N SER A 46 -42.94 -6.61 -6.62
CA SER A 46 -41.61 -7.07 -6.19
C SER A 46 -41.81 -8.40 -5.49
N ASP A 47 -41.19 -9.45 -6.04
CA ASP A 47 -41.07 -10.75 -5.38
C ASP A 47 -39.81 -10.76 -4.52
N SER A 48 -39.98 -11.25 -3.31
CA SER A 48 -38.97 -11.30 -2.26
C SER A 48 -38.26 -12.65 -2.37
N ASP A 49 -36.94 -12.64 -2.46
CA ASP A 49 -36.16 -13.82 -2.08
C ASP A 49 -35.22 -13.45 -0.93
N GLU A 50 -35.45 -14.13 0.17
CA GLU A 50 -34.87 -13.93 1.48
C GLU A 50 -33.59 -14.75 1.58
N SER A 51 -32.44 -14.14 1.34
CA SER A 51 -31.15 -14.73 1.75
C SER A 51 -30.62 -13.94 2.94
N ALA A 52 -31.00 -14.39 4.13
CA ALA A 52 -30.45 -13.97 5.41
C ALA A 52 -28.92 -14.13 5.41
N GLY A 53 -28.22 -13.07 4.98
CA GLY A 53 -26.80 -12.91 5.22
C GLY A 53 -26.60 -12.73 6.72
N VAL A 54 -26.15 -13.78 7.39
CA VAL A 54 -25.70 -13.71 8.77
C VAL A 54 -24.54 -12.73 8.81
N ASP A 55 -24.80 -11.50 9.25
CA ASP A 55 -23.80 -10.49 9.54
C ASP A 55 -23.06 -10.98 10.80
N VAL A 56 -22.00 -11.77 10.60
CA VAL A 56 -21.09 -12.16 11.68
C VAL A 56 -20.28 -10.91 12.03
N SER A 57 -20.90 -10.06 12.85
CA SER A 57 -20.23 -9.00 13.57
C SER A 57 -19.27 -9.65 14.57
N MET A 58 -18.02 -9.84 14.12
CA MET A 58 -16.91 -10.17 15.02
C MET A 58 -16.68 -8.96 15.92
N SER A 59 -17.40 -8.94 17.04
CA SER A 59 -17.16 -8.01 18.14
C SER A 59 -15.76 -8.31 18.68
N MET A 60 -14.78 -7.51 18.24
CA MET A 60 -13.43 -7.57 18.77
C MET A 60 -13.47 -7.16 20.23
N SER A 61 -13.40 -8.15 21.12
CA SER A 61 -13.23 -7.97 22.55
C SER A 61 -12.04 -7.02 22.77
N GLN A 62 -12.32 -5.83 23.29
CA GLN A 62 -11.32 -4.87 23.76
C GLN A 62 -10.57 -5.51 24.94
N GLY A 63 -9.51 -6.26 24.67
CA GLY A 63 -8.75 -6.94 25.72
C GLY A 63 -7.36 -7.46 25.35
N GLU A 64 -7.07 -7.70 24.07
CA GLU A 64 -5.82 -8.37 23.65
C GLU A 64 -4.95 -7.53 22.68
N GLY A 65 -5.07 -6.20 22.74
CA GLY A 65 -4.33 -5.29 21.82
C GLY A 65 -2.92 -4.92 22.25
N ALA A 66 -2.49 -5.28 23.47
CA ALA A 66 -1.26 -4.76 24.06
C ALA A 66 0.03 -5.52 23.68
N ASP A 67 -0.09 -6.70 23.05
CA ASP A 67 1.06 -7.60 22.82
C ASP A 67 1.34 -7.86 21.32
N LEU A 68 0.68 -7.13 20.43
CA LEU A 68 0.92 -7.24 18.99
C LEU A 68 2.14 -6.39 18.58
N PRO A 69 3.05 -6.92 17.74
CA PRO A 69 4.20 -6.16 17.28
C PRO A 69 3.75 -4.91 16.51
N GLN A 70 4.42 -3.78 16.73
CA GLN A 70 4.18 -2.56 15.97
C GLN A 70 4.94 -2.61 14.64
N LEU A 71 4.22 -2.57 13.51
CA LEU A 71 4.83 -2.59 12.18
C LEU A 71 5.04 -1.17 11.62
N VAL A 72 6.23 -0.91 11.08
CA VAL A 72 6.55 0.33 10.35
C VAL A 72 6.55 0.04 8.85
N ARG A 73 5.68 0.73 8.09
CA ARG A 73 5.63 0.59 6.63
C ARG A 73 6.86 1.22 5.99
N THR A 74 7.60 0.45 5.21
CA THR A 74 8.78 0.90 4.45
C THR A 74 8.67 0.55 2.96
N THR A 75 9.50 1.17 2.11
CA THR A 75 9.58 0.83 0.68
C THR A 75 11.00 0.39 0.34
N THR A 76 11.15 -0.83 -0.17
CA THR A 76 12.46 -1.42 -0.48
C THR A 76 12.58 -1.76 -1.96
N ARG A 77 13.74 -1.46 -2.56
CA ARG A 77 14.07 -1.81 -3.95
C ARG A 77 15.27 -2.74 -4.01
N LEU A 78 15.03 -3.94 -4.52
CA LEU A 78 16.03 -4.99 -4.70
C LEU A 78 16.45 -5.07 -6.18
N GLU A 79 17.62 -5.66 -6.43
CA GLU A 79 18.00 -6.08 -7.78
C GLU A 79 17.09 -7.24 -8.21
N GLU A 80 16.73 -7.30 -9.50
CA GLU A 80 15.74 -8.23 -10.03
C GLU A 80 16.04 -9.70 -9.68
N GLU A 81 17.28 -10.13 -9.88
CA GLU A 81 17.72 -11.50 -9.60
C GLU A 81 17.59 -11.84 -8.11
N ILE A 82 17.93 -10.89 -7.23
CA ILE A 82 17.82 -11.05 -5.78
C ILE A 82 16.34 -11.05 -5.36
N ASP A 83 15.51 -10.18 -5.93
CA ASP A 83 14.09 -10.13 -5.63
C ASP A 83 13.39 -11.45 -6.00
N LYS A 84 13.73 -12.01 -7.16
CA LYS A 84 13.18 -13.28 -7.65
C LYS A 84 13.61 -14.45 -6.75
N ALA A 85 14.90 -14.57 -6.46
CA ALA A 85 15.41 -15.63 -5.60
C ALA A 85 14.84 -15.55 -4.18
N LEU A 86 14.82 -14.34 -3.59
CA LEU A 86 14.28 -14.13 -2.25
C LEU A 86 12.77 -14.43 -2.21
N ARG A 87 12.02 -14.06 -3.26
CA ARG A 87 10.59 -14.39 -3.34
C ARG A 87 10.35 -15.90 -3.35
N HIS A 88 11.13 -16.67 -4.11
CA HIS A 88 11.00 -18.13 -4.10
C HIS A 88 11.33 -18.71 -2.73
N LEU A 89 12.44 -18.28 -2.11
CA LEU A 89 12.79 -18.68 -0.74
C LEU A 89 11.63 -18.43 0.24
N CYS A 90 11.06 -17.23 0.22
CA CYS A 90 9.93 -16.86 1.05
C CYS A 90 8.68 -17.72 0.78
N MET A 91 8.42 -18.06 -0.49
CA MET A 91 7.29 -18.93 -0.86
C MET A 91 7.45 -20.36 -0.36
N ASP A 92 8.66 -20.89 -0.39
CA ASP A 92 8.98 -22.25 0.06
C ASP A 92 8.87 -22.33 1.58
N GLU A 93 9.47 -21.37 2.29
CA GLU A 93 9.51 -21.29 3.76
C GLU A 93 8.22 -20.72 4.38
N LYS A 94 7.24 -20.30 3.57
CA LYS A 94 5.96 -19.69 4.02
C LYS A 94 6.15 -18.47 4.92
N ILE A 95 7.12 -17.63 4.60
CA ILE A 95 7.41 -16.36 5.28
C ILE A 95 7.34 -15.19 4.30
N THR A 96 7.34 -13.96 4.81
CA THR A 96 7.44 -12.76 3.97
C THR A 96 8.88 -12.23 3.92
N LYS A 97 9.16 -11.32 2.99
CA LYS A 97 10.49 -10.70 2.86
C LYS A 97 10.83 -9.87 4.10
N GLU A 98 9.83 -9.20 4.66
CA GLU A 98 9.95 -8.39 5.87
C GLU A 98 10.39 -9.25 7.05
N VAL A 99 9.68 -10.36 7.31
CA VAL A 99 10.04 -11.31 8.37
C VAL A 99 11.42 -11.90 8.15
N TRP A 100 11.79 -12.21 6.90
CA TRP A 100 13.13 -12.69 6.59
C TRP A 100 14.21 -11.62 6.88
N PHE A 101 13.97 -10.34 6.57
CA PHE A 101 14.90 -9.26 6.91
C PHE A 101 15.06 -9.08 8.41
N GLU A 102 13.96 -9.15 9.17
CA GLU A 102 13.98 -9.06 10.63
C GLU A 102 14.80 -10.20 11.25
N ALA A 103 14.50 -11.44 10.87
CA ALA A 103 15.21 -12.62 11.34
C ALA A 103 16.70 -12.60 10.94
N ALA A 104 17.01 -12.22 9.70
CA ALA A 104 18.39 -12.10 9.23
C ALA A 104 19.16 -11.03 10.01
N TYR A 105 18.53 -9.89 10.30
CA TYR A 105 19.15 -8.84 11.11
C TYR A 105 19.41 -9.31 12.54
N GLN A 106 18.41 -9.94 13.20
CA GLN A 106 18.57 -10.48 14.55
C GLN A 106 19.72 -11.49 14.62
N TYR A 107 19.76 -12.44 13.68
CA TYR A 107 20.86 -13.40 13.59
C TYR A 107 22.22 -12.69 13.42
N LEU A 108 22.33 -11.75 12.49
CA LEU A 108 23.60 -11.05 12.27
C LEU A 108 24.02 -10.18 13.45
N ALA A 109 23.07 -9.61 14.20
CA ALA A 109 23.34 -8.81 15.38
C ALA A 109 24.06 -9.63 16.47
N GLU A 110 23.70 -10.90 16.61
CA GLU A 110 24.37 -11.86 17.51
C GLU A 110 25.72 -12.36 16.99
N HIS A 111 26.00 -12.16 15.68
CA HIS A 111 27.20 -12.67 15.02
C HIS A 111 28.05 -11.54 14.39
N PRO A 112 28.85 -10.79 15.19
CA PRO A 112 29.56 -9.60 14.72
C PRO A 112 30.54 -9.84 13.56
N LYS A 113 31.15 -11.03 13.49
CA LYS A 113 32.03 -11.39 12.37
C LYS A 113 31.24 -11.52 11.07
N ALA A 114 30.11 -12.22 11.10
CA ALA A 114 29.21 -12.34 9.95
C ALA A 114 28.65 -10.98 9.54
N MET A 115 28.22 -10.16 10.50
CA MET A 115 27.75 -8.79 10.26
C MET A 115 28.80 -7.93 9.54
N LYS A 116 30.07 -8.02 9.92
CA LYS A 116 31.17 -7.30 9.23
C LYS A 116 31.30 -7.72 7.77
N VAL A 117 31.21 -9.02 7.48
CA VAL A 117 31.28 -9.55 6.11
C VAL A 117 30.09 -9.05 5.29
N VAL A 118 28.87 -9.19 5.81
CA VAL A 118 27.63 -8.74 5.15
C VAL A 118 27.68 -7.23 4.87
N ASN A 119 28.15 -6.42 5.84
CA ASN A 119 28.32 -4.98 5.65
C ASN A 119 29.34 -4.63 4.57
N GLY A 120 30.43 -5.40 4.45
CA GLY A 120 31.39 -5.26 3.36
C GLY A 120 30.73 -5.48 2.00
N MET A 121 30.01 -6.60 1.85
CA MET A 121 29.27 -6.93 0.63
C MET A 121 28.20 -5.89 0.29
N ALA A 122 27.45 -5.41 1.29
CA ALA A 122 26.41 -4.40 1.13
C ALA A 122 27.00 -3.07 0.61
N LYS A 123 28.14 -2.62 1.16
CA LYS A 123 28.84 -1.42 0.69
C LYS A 123 29.29 -1.57 -0.77
N GLU A 124 29.85 -2.72 -1.14
CA GLU A 124 30.28 -2.97 -2.51
C GLU A 124 29.09 -2.93 -3.50
N ARG A 125 27.98 -3.61 -3.17
CA ARG A 125 26.75 -3.57 -3.97
C ARG A 125 26.19 -2.16 -4.10
N TYR A 126 26.20 -1.37 -3.02
CA TYR A 126 25.78 0.02 -3.06
C TYR A 126 26.61 0.85 -4.05
N GLN A 127 27.94 0.72 -4.02
CA GLN A 127 28.81 1.41 -4.98
C GLN A 127 28.57 0.96 -6.43
N ARG A 128 28.31 -0.33 -6.64
CA ARG A 128 27.93 -0.86 -7.97
C ARG A 128 26.64 -0.23 -8.48
N ARG A 129 25.60 -0.13 -7.63
CA ARG A 129 24.33 0.53 -7.98
C ARG A 129 24.53 2.01 -8.30
N LYS A 130 25.37 2.71 -7.53
CA LYS A 130 25.72 4.12 -7.78
C LYS A 130 26.35 4.30 -9.17
N ARG A 131 27.38 3.52 -9.48
CA ARG A 131 28.04 3.55 -10.80
C ARG A 131 27.06 3.27 -11.94
N ALA A 132 26.18 2.28 -11.79
CA ALA A 132 25.16 1.97 -12.80
C ALA A 132 24.16 3.13 -13.00
N ALA A 133 23.79 3.84 -11.92
CA ALA A 133 22.94 5.02 -12.03
C ALA A 133 23.66 6.17 -12.76
N ASP A 134 24.93 6.40 -12.46
CA ASP A 134 25.75 7.41 -13.13
C ASP A 134 25.90 7.11 -14.63
N LEU A 135 26.15 5.86 -15.00
CA LEU A 135 26.22 5.43 -16.40
C LEU A 135 24.89 5.68 -17.13
N ARG A 136 23.75 5.29 -16.57
CA ARG A 136 22.43 5.57 -17.16
C ARG A 136 22.18 7.06 -17.35
N LYS A 137 22.64 7.89 -16.42
CA LYS A 137 22.55 9.35 -16.53
C LYS A 137 23.38 9.86 -17.71
N LEU A 138 24.63 9.39 -17.86
CA LEU A 138 25.51 9.77 -18.97
C LEU A 138 24.94 9.31 -20.32
N GLU A 139 24.45 8.08 -20.43
CA GLU A 139 23.80 7.56 -21.64
C GLU A 139 22.60 8.42 -22.06
N THR A 140 21.78 8.83 -21.08
CA THR A 140 20.63 9.70 -21.32
C THR A 140 21.08 11.07 -21.83
N MET A 141 22.14 11.65 -21.25
CA MET A 141 22.71 12.92 -21.72
C MET A 141 23.25 12.80 -23.14
N GLN A 142 24.02 11.74 -23.45
CA GLN A 142 24.57 11.51 -24.79
C GLN A 142 23.48 11.35 -25.86
N LYS A 143 22.40 10.61 -25.55
CA LYS A 143 21.25 10.45 -26.45
C LYS A 143 20.62 11.80 -26.79
N ARG A 144 20.49 12.70 -25.80
CA ARG A 144 19.97 14.06 -26.01
C ARG A 144 20.87 14.91 -26.90
N LEU A 145 22.21 14.80 -26.75
CA LEU A 145 23.16 15.56 -27.58
C LEU A 145 23.22 15.05 -29.03
N LYS A 146 23.08 13.74 -29.26
CA LYS A 146 23.14 13.13 -30.61
C LYS A 146 21.82 13.24 -31.38
N GLY A 147 20.72 13.56 -30.71
CA GLY A 147 19.39 13.73 -31.31
C GLY A 147 19.05 15.19 -31.64
N SER A 148 20.04 16.05 -31.84
CA SER A 148 19.90 17.45 -32.27
C SER A 148 20.68 17.72 -33.54
#